data_AF-A0A1E3VSK7-F1
#
_entry.id   AF-A0A1E3VSK7-F1
#
_cell.length_a   1.000
_cell.length_b   1.000
_cell.length_c   1.000
_cell.angle_alpha   90.00
_cell.angle_beta   90.00
_cell.angle_gamma   90.00
#
_symmetry.space_group_name_H-M   'P 1'
#
loop_
_entity.id
_entity.type
_entity.pdbx_description
1 polymer ?
#
loop_
_entity_poly.entity_id
_entity_poly.type
_entity_poly.pdbx_seq_one_letter_code
_entity_poly.pdbx_strand_id
1 'polypeptide(L)' 'MPNFRLEQGKRYRAEIKLKFFEKWASNDRVATEVEKVGFSDVEVTGSGGTRIGKATWSNNTMTVPLPSRIQNPIEI' A
#
# COMPACT_ATOMS: atom_id res chain seq x y z
N MET A 1 -7.98 15.70 4.24
CA MET A 1 -7.64 14.33 3.81
C MET A 1 -7.63 13.46 5.05
N PRO A 2 -8.20 12.24 5.05
CA PRO A 2 -8.09 11.35 6.20
C PRO A 2 -6.62 10.98 6.41
N ASN A 3 -6.19 10.90 7.66
CA ASN A 3 -4.86 10.44 8.02
C ASN A 3 -4.95 8.99 8.50
N PHE A 4 -3.95 8.19 8.15
CA PHE A 4 -3.83 6.81 8.63
C PHE A 4 -2.57 6.68 9.47
N ARG A 5 -2.70 6.00 10.60
CA ARG A 5 -1.58 5.71 11.48
C ARG A 5 -1.04 4.34 11.13
N LEU A 6 0.20 4.30 10.68
CA LEU A 6 0.99 3.09 10.48
C LEU A 6 1.79 2.84 11.75
N GLU A 7 1.63 1.68 12.36
CA GLU A 7 2.31 1.27 13.58
C GLU A 7 3.43 0.30 13.24
N GLN A 8 4.56 0.44 13.93
CA GLN A 8 5.73 -0.40 13.71
C GLN A 8 5.41 -1.87 13.98
N GLY A 9 5.79 -2.74 13.04
CA GLY A 9 5.60 -4.18 13.10
C GLY A 9 4.17 -4.64 12.76
N LYS A 10 3.26 -3.75 12.38
CA LYS A 10 1.89 -4.11 12.00
C LYS A 10 1.76 -4.38 10.51
N ARG A 11 0.91 -5.34 10.17
CA ARG A 11 0.58 -5.68 8.79
C ARG A 11 -0.70 -4.98 8.38
N TYR A 12 -0.68 -4.42 7.19
CA TYR A 12 -1.78 -3.66 6.63
C TYR A 12 -2.21 -4.26 5.30
N ARG A 13 -3.50 -4.20 5.04
CA ARG A 13 -4.10 -4.52 3.75
C ARG A 13 -4.83 -3.28 3.23
N ALA A 14 -4.57 -2.91 2.00
CA ALA A 14 -5.27 -1.80 1.36
C ALA A 14 -5.60 -2.09 -0.11
N GLU A 15 -6.68 -1.48 -0.59
CA GLU A 15 -7.05 -1.51 -2.00
C GLU A 15 -6.44 -0.32 -2.73
N ILE A 16 -5.68 -0.59 -3.78
CA ILE A 16 -5.00 0.40 -4.60
C ILE A 16 -5.77 0.53 -5.92
N LYS A 17 -6.41 1.69 -6.14
CA LYS A 17 -7.02 2.03 -7.43
C LYS A 17 -6.00 2.73 -8.33
N LEU A 18 -5.59 2.06 -9.40
CA LEU A 18 -4.63 2.59 -10.38
C LEU A 18 -5.36 3.47 -11.39
N LYS A 19 -4.93 4.73 -11.58
CA LYS A 19 -5.43 5.58 -12.68
C LYS A 19 -4.61 5.34 -13.95
N PHE A 20 -5.34 5.14 -15.06
CA PHE A 20 -4.95 5.07 -16.49
C PHE A 20 -3.49 4.71 -16.85
N PHE A 21 -2.47 5.49 -16.47
CA PHE A 21 -1.06 5.24 -16.82
C PHE A 21 -0.31 4.33 -15.83
N GLU A 22 -0.70 4.24 -14.56
CA GLU A 22 -0.09 3.31 -13.58
C GLU A 22 -0.62 1.88 -13.69
N LYS A 23 -1.66 1.64 -14.52
CA LYS A 23 -2.13 0.29 -14.87
C LYS A 23 -1.02 -0.59 -15.45
N TRP A 24 0.02 0.04 -16.01
CA TRP A 24 1.18 -0.60 -16.61
C TRP A 24 2.31 -0.90 -15.62
N ALA A 25 2.24 -0.41 -14.37
CA ALA A 25 3.21 -0.82 -13.37
C ALA A 25 2.96 -2.29 -13.01
N SER A 26 3.92 -3.18 -13.24
CA SER A 26 3.85 -4.58 -12.79
C SER A 26 3.64 -4.64 -11.27
N ASN A 27 3.04 -5.72 -10.77
CA ASN A 27 2.87 -5.93 -9.32
C ASN A 27 4.20 -5.77 -8.57
N ASP A 28 5.29 -6.25 -9.18
CA ASP A 28 6.65 -6.13 -8.64
C ASP A 28 7.09 -4.67 -8.50
N ARG A 29 6.77 -3.81 -9.47
CA ARG A 29 7.14 -2.39 -9.41
C ARG A 29 6.40 -1.67 -8.29
N VAL A 30 5.13 -2.02 -8.08
CA VAL A 30 4.36 -1.51 -6.94
C VAL A 30 4.95 -2.01 -5.62
N ALA A 31 5.30 -3.30 -5.56
CA ALA A 31 5.93 -3.88 -4.37
C ALA A 31 7.25 -3.17 -4.02
N THR A 32 8.13 -2.98 -5.00
CA THR A 32 9.41 -2.27 -4.81
C THR A 32 9.24 -0.83 -4.34
N GLU A 33 8.27 -0.08 -4.87
CA GLU A 33 8.02 1.29 -4.41
C GLU A 33 7.47 1.32 -2.98
N VAL A 34 6.60 0.37 -2.62
CA VAL A 34 6.08 0.22 -1.26
C VAL A 34 7.21 -0.16 -0.29
N GLU A 35 8.12 -1.04 -0.70
CA GLU A 35 9.33 -1.38 0.07
C GLU A 35 10.25 -0.17 0.28
N LYS A 36 10.46 0.65 -0.75
CA LYS A 36 11.27 1.89 -0.65
C LYS A 36 10.70 2.90 0.34
N VAL A 37 9.39 2.91 0.54
CA VAL A 37 8.73 3.78 1.54
C VAL A 37 8.93 3.27 2.97
N GLY A 38 9.39 2.03 3.13
CA GLY A 38 9.72 1.42 4.42
C GLY A 38 8.75 0.36 4.90
N PHE A 39 7.91 -0.13 3.99
CA PHE A 39 7.20 -1.37 4.22
C PHE A 39 8.12 -2.58 3.93
N SER A 40 7.77 -3.73 4.48
CA SER A 40 8.43 -5.01 4.23
C SER A 40 7.36 -6.09 4.07
N ASP A 41 7.74 -7.26 3.55
CA ASP A 41 6.78 -8.36 3.30
C ASP A 41 5.58 -7.90 2.45
N VAL A 42 5.92 -7.27 1.32
CA VAL A 42 4.94 -6.65 0.42
C VAL A 42 4.40 -7.68 -0.56
N GLU A 43 3.11 -7.95 -0.46
CA GLU A 43 2.37 -8.85 -1.33
C GLU A 43 1.31 -8.04 -2.10
N VAL A 44 1.47 -7.90 -3.41
CA VAL A 44 0.49 -7.22 -4.27
C VAL A 44 -0.22 -8.26 -5.14
N THR A 45 -1.53 -8.38 -4.94
CA THR A 45 -2.38 -9.32 -5.68
C THR A 45 -3.49 -8.57 -6.41
N GLY A 46 -3.92 -9.08 -7.56
CA GLY A 46 -5.01 -8.51 -8.35
C GLY A 46 -4.63 -8.22 -9.80
N SER A 47 -5.65 -7.93 -10.60
CA SER A 47 -5.56 -7.71 -12.04
C SER A 47 -6.48 -6.57 -12.47
N GLY A 48 -6.07 -5.78 -13.47
CA GLY A 48 -6.88 -4.69 -14.01
C GLY A 48 -6.74 -3.37 -13.25
N GLY A 49 -7.86 -2.74 -12.88
CA GLY A 49 -7.92 -1.38 -12.30
C GLY A 49 -7.82 -1.27 -10.78
N THR A 50 -7.95 -2.40 -10.07
CA THR A 50 -7.89 -2.46 -8.60
C THR A 50 -6.91 -3.56 -8.19
N ARG A 51 -6.02 -3.26 -7.25
CA ARG A 51 -5.09 -4.22 -6.66
C ARG A 51 -5.23 -4.22 -5.14
N ILE A 52 -4.91 -5.34 -4.51
CA ILE A 52 -4.85 -5.50 -3.07
C ILE A 52 -3.38 -5.57 -2.70
N GLY A 53 -2.89 -4.57 -1.97
CA GLY A 53 -1.56 -4.60 -1.38
C GLY A 53 -1.67 -5.04 0.08
N LYS A 54 -0.89 -6.04 0.46
CA LYS A 54 -0.59 -6.35 1.86
C LYS A 54 0.86 -6.02 2.12
N ALA A 55 1.14 -5.36 3.24
CA ALA A 55 2.49 -4.97 3.57
C ALA A 55 2.64 -4.75 5.07
N THR A 56 3.82 -5.04 5.61
CA THR A 56 4.16 -4.82 7.01
C THR A 56 4.91 -3.50 7.16
N TRP A 57 4.51 -2.64 8.09
CA TRP A 57 5.21 -1.39 8.34
C TRP A 57 6.41 -1.64 9.27
N SER A 58 7.63 -1.62 8.73
CA SER A 58 8.84 -1.91 9.52
C SER A 58 9.47 -0.68 10.17
N ASN A 59 9.09 0.51 9.70
CA ASN A 59 9.56 1.78 10.23
C ASN A 59 8.84 2.18 11.52
N ASN A 60 9.34 3.23 12.18
CA ASN A 60 8.69 3.82 13.35
C ASN A 60 7.24 4.22 13.03
N THR A 61 6.40 4.14 14.06
CA THR A 61 4.99 4.54 13.98
C THR A 61 4.85 5.95 13.38
N MET A 62 4.12 6.05 12.27
CA MET A 62 3.99 7.27 11.49
C MET A 62 2.53 7.49 11.07
N THR A 63 2.10 8.75 11.13
CA THR A 63 0.82 9.16 10.59
C THR A 63 1.02 9.70 9.18
N VAL A 64 0.42 9.07 8.19
CA VAL A 64 0.51 9.46 6.77
C VAL A 64 -0.85 9.95 6.26
N PRO A 65 -0.87 10.97 5.39
CA PRO A 65 -2.10 11.32 4.68
C PRO A 65 -2.47 10.17 3.75
N LEU A 66 -3.71 9.68 3.83
CA LEU A 66 -4.21 8.67 2.92
C LEU A 66 -4.37 9.26 1.52
N PRO A 67 -3.63 8.77 0.51
CA PRO A 67 -3.89 9.15 -0.86
C PRO A 67 -5.29 8.68 -1.23
N SER A 68 -6.05 9.48 -1.97
CA SER A 68 -7.40 9.12 -2.46
C SER A 68 -7.45 7.87 -3.34
N ARG A 69 -6.28 7.39 -3.78
CA ARG A 69 -6.07 6.14 -4.53
C ARG A 69 -6.09 4.90 -3.66
N ILE A 70 -5.79 5.04 -2.36
CA ILE A 70 -5.84 3.97 -1.38
C ILE A 70 -7.22 3.95 -0.75
N GLN A 71 -7.87 2.80 -0.81
CA GLN A 71 -9.20 2.57 -0.25
C GLN A 71 -9.12 1.50 0.82
N ASN A 72 -9.90 1.70 1.88
CA ASN A 72 -10.12 0.73 2.96
C ASN A 72 -8.82 0.12 3.53
N PRO A 73 -7.83 0.94 3.96
CA PRO A 73 -6.70 0.40 4.69
C PRO A 73 -7.20 -0.21 6.00
N ILE A 74 -6.90 -1.48 6.21
CA ILE A 74 -7.20 -2.20 7.45
C ILE A 74 -5.92 -2.85 7.97
N GLU A 75 -5.78 -2.91 9.29
CA GLU A 75 -4.78 -3.76 9.94
C GLU A 75 -5.24 -5.22 9.87
N ILE A 76 -4.31 -6.15 9.58
CA ILE A 76 -4.57 -7.60 9.50
C ILE A 76 -3.58 -8.41 10.32
#